data_AF-A0A2N2XTG3-F1
#
_entry.id   AF-A0A2N2XTG3-F1
#
_cell.length_a   1.000
_cell.length_b   1.000
_cell.length_c   1.000
_cell.angle_alpha   90.00
_cell.angle_beta   90.00
_cell.angle_gamma   90.00
#
_symmetry.space_group_name_H-M   'P 1'
#
loop_
_entity.id
_entity.type
_entity.pdbx_description
1 polymer ?
#
loop_
_entity_poly.entity_id
_entity_poly.type
_entity_poly.pdbx_seq_one_letter_code
_entity_poly.pdbx_strand_id
1 'polypeptide(L)'
;MSHDEVIDIPDCYIQQPIINESVLIVKAHLKKHEDLPLVYFVQSGRQIVFVLKTSQFTSTAVFSESLFRDLDTIGVEGISLHLNPSAGRKVFLKDKLQLLWGKPFSCDTEGLFYGPMSFRQQIGSISGKSLEIALQYFLVEPMSDVCVDLYAGIGAGLKQFSQAGMHCMGVELS
;
A
#
# COMPACT_ATOMS: atom_id res chain seq x y z
N MET A 1 21.44 20.65 12.17
CA MET A 1 20.92 19.35 12.62
C MET A 1 20.91 18.45 11.39
N SER A 2 21.58 17.30 11.41
CA SER A 2 21.43 16.36 10.30
C SER A 2 20.00 15.84 10.31
N HIS A 3 19.33 15.83 9.15
CA HIS A 3 17.95 15.36 8.99
C HIS A 3 17.85 13.82 9.01
N ASP A 4 18.79 13.14 9.67
CA ASP A 4 18.98 11.68 9.58
C ASP A 4 18.54 10.94 10.87
N GLU A 5 17.93 11.65 11.82
CA GLU A 5 17.42 11.02 13.05
C GLU A 5 16.06 10.38 12.81
N VAL A 6 15.95 9.08 13.10
CA VAL A 6 14.68 8.34 13.08
C VAL A 6 14.05 8.42 14.46
N ILE A 7 12.86 9.01 14.55
CA ILE A 7 12.09 9.09 15.78
C ILE A 7 11.20 7.85 15.90
N ASP A 8 11.32 7.13 17.01
CA ASP A 8 10.50 5.95 17.31
C ASP A 8 9.08 6.39 17.71
N ILE A 9 8.08 6.04 16.89
CA ILE A 9 6.66 6.38 17.10
C ILE A 9 5.82 5.09 16.98
N PRO A 10 5.80 4.24 18.02
CA PRO A 10 5.19 2.91 17.98
C PRO A 10 3.65 2.90 18.00
N ASP A 11 3.01 4.03 18.26
CA ASP A 11 1.55 4.17 18.32
C ASP A 11 1.09 5.46 17.64
N CYS A 12 1.16 5.46 16.31
CA CYS A 12 0.76 6.61 15.53
C CYS A 12 -0.76 6.65 15.41
N TYR A 13 -1.42 7.55 16.15
CA TYR A 13 -2.89 7.63 16.22
C TYR A 13 -3.58 7.86 14.86
N ILE A 14 -2.90 8.51 13.92
CA ILE A 14 -3.46 8.78 12.58
C ILE A 14 -3.35 7.58 11.63
N GLN A 15 -2.60 6.53 12.01
CA GLN A 15 -2.48 5.30 11.23
C GLN A 15 -3.61 4.33 11.57
N GLN A 16 -3.87 3.40 10.65
CA GLN A 16 -4.78 2.28 10.93
C GLN A 16 -4.15 1.36 11.99
N PRO A 17 -4.93 0.78 12.91
CA PRO A 17 -4.41 -0.08 13.99
C PRO A 17 -3.49 -1.21 13.50
N ILE A 18 -3.86 -1.86 12.38
CA ILE A 18 -3.06 -2.92 11.76
C ILE A 18 -1.63 -2.46 11.41
N ILE A 19 -1.42 -1.17 11.08
CA ILE A 19 -0.08 -0.66 10.74
C ILE A 19 0.77 -0.54 12.01
N ASN A 20 0.22 0.02 13.09
CA ASN A 20 0.91 0.10 14.38
C ASN A 20 1.26 -1.32 14.89
N GLU A 21 0.33 -2.26 14.81
CA GLU A 21 0.54 -3.66 15.20
C GLU A 21 1.62 -4.34 14.33
N SER A 22 1.57 -4.18 13.01
CA SER A 22 2.60 -4.69 12.10
C SER A 22 3.99 -4.17 12.46
N VAL A 23 4.12 -2.86 12.72
CA VAL A 23 5.42 -2.24 13.08
C VAL A 23 5.98 -2.84 14.36
N LEU A 24 5.13 -3.06 15.37
CA LEU A 24 5.54 -3.70 16.63
C LEU A 24 6.03 -5.14 16.42
N ILE A 25 5.28 -5.94 15.64
CA ILE A 25 5.65 -7.32 15.30
C ILE A 25 6.99 -7.34 14.55
N VAL A 26 7.11 -6.54 13.49
CA VAL A 26 8.34 -6.45 12.69
C VAL A 26 9.52 -6.04 13.54
N LYS A 27 9.37 -5.03 14.39
CA LYS A 27 10.44 -4.57 15.28
C LYS A 27 10.89 -5.67 16.24
N ALA A 28 9.96 -6.45 16.80
CA ALA A 28 10.29 -7.55 17.70
C ALA A 28 11.10 -8.66 17.00
N HIS A 29 10.75 -9.01 15.76
CA HIS A 29 11.43 -10.04 14.97
C HIS A 29 12.77 -9.58 14.41
N LEU A 30 12.85 -8.36 13.88
CA LEU A 30 14.03 -7.87 13.15
C LEU A 30 15.10 -7.23 14.03
N LYS A 31 14.82 -6.93 15.30
CA LYS A 31 15.79 -6.32 16.24
C LYS A 31 17.12 -7.08 16.35
N LYS A 32 17.14 -8.37 16.07
CA LYS A 32 18.34 -9.22 16.12
C LYS A 32 19.22 -9.13 14.88
N HIS A 33 18.81 -8.39 13.86
CA HIS A 33 19.43 -8.35 12.54
C HIS A 33 19.88 -6.94 12.18
N GLU A 34 20.82 -6.40 12.94
CA GLU A 34 21.33 -5.03 12.76
C GLU A 34 22.03 -4.83 11.40
N ASP A 35 22.56 -5.90 10.78
CA ASP A 35 23.20 -5.86 9.46
C ASP A 35 22.19 -5.87 8.29
N LEU A 36 20.89 -6.01 8.57
CA LEU A 36 19.87 -6.00 7.52
C LEU A 36 19.86 -4.61 6.86
N PRO A 37 20.06 -4.50 5.54
CA PRO A 37 20.06 -3.19 4.86
C PRO A 37 18.64 -2.65 4.67
N LEU A 38 17.73 -2.86 5.62
CA LEU A 38 16.36 -2.37 5.60
C LEU A 38 16.36 -0.86 5.80
N VAL A 39 15.78 -0.14 4.85
CA VAL A 39 15.67 1.32 4.91
C VAL A 39 14.24 1.79 5.07
N TYR A 40 13.27 1.08 4.47
CA TYR A 40 11.86 1.41 4.65
C TYR A 40 11.02 0.16 4.93
N PHE A 41 10.10 0.31 5.85
CA PHE A 41 8.91 -0.50 5.97
C PHE A 41 7.75 0.28 5.34
N VAL A 42 7.07 -0.30 4.36
CA VAL A 42 5.90 0.32 3.73
C VAL A 42 4.74 -0.64 3.81
N GLN A 43 3.59 -0.17 4.29
CA GLN A 43 2.37 -0.95 4.34
C GLN A 43 1.24 -0.21 3.63
N SER A 44 0.57 -0.90 2.70
CA SER A 44 -0.64 -0.43 2.04
C SER A 44 -1.76 -1.41 2.39
N GLY A 45 -2.65 -1.03 3.30
CA GLY A 45 -3.68 -1.94 3.82
C GLY A 45 -3.08 -3.23 4.38
N ARG A 46 -3.42 -4.36 3.75
CA ARG A 46 -2.96 -5.71 4.14
C ARG A 46 -1.69 -6.18 3.40
N GLN A 47 -1.03 -5.30 2.66
CA GLN A 47 0.17 -5.60 1.89
C GLN A 47 1.39 -4.87 2.47
N ILE A 48 2.46 -5.60 2.77
CA ILE A 48 3.71 -5.08 3.32
C ILE A 48 4.83 -5.17 2.29
N VAL A 49 5.69 -4.16 2.27
CA VAL A 49 6.96 -4.15 1.53
C VAL A 49 8.12 -3.81 2.46
N PHE A 50 9.10 -4.70 2.50
CA PHE A 50 10.42 -4.42 3.07
C PHE A 50 11.34 -3.88 1.96
N VAL A 51 11.78 -2.63 2.10
CA VAL A 51 12.70 -2.01 1.13
C VAL A 51 14.13 -2.14 1.62
N LEU A 52 14.91 -2.97 0.94
CA LEU A 52 16.32 -3.18 1.24
C LEU A 52 17.20 -2.32 0.34
N LYS A 53 18.17 -1.60 0.92
CA LYS A 53 19.16 -0.81 0.19
C LYS A 53 20.28 -1.68 -0.35
N THR A 54 19.93 -2.52 -1.31
CA THR A 54 20.87 -3.40 -2.01
C THR A 54 20.34 -3.74 -3.39
N SER A 55 21.22 -4.13 -4.30
CA SER A 55 20.86 -4.68 -5.61
C SER A 55 20.65 -6.20 -5.56
N GLN A 56 21.18 -6.88 -4.55
CA GLN A 56 21.14 -8.33 -4.39
C GLN A 56 20.96 -8.69 -2.92
N PHE A 57 20.18 -9.74 -2.64
CA PHE A 57 19.96 -10.24 -1.31
C PHE A 57 19.84 -11.76 -1.36
N THR A 58 20.74 -12.46 -0.69
CA THR A 58 20.97 -13.90 -0.87
C THR A 58 20.31 -14.77 0.18
N SER A 59 19.91 -14.21 1.33
CA SER A 59 19.28 -14.99 2.41
C SER A 59 18.05 -14.29 2.95
N THR A 60 16.88 -14.88 2.70
CA THR A 60 15.60 -14.45 3.29
C THR A 60 15.36 -15.05 4.67
N ALA A 61 16.31 -15.79 5.25
CA ALA A 61 16.14 -16.49 6.53
C ALA A 61 15.82 -15.56 7.72
N VAL A 62 16.20 -14.28 7.62
CA VAL A 62 15.82 -13.22 8.55
C VAL A 62 14.30 -12.99 8.61
N PHE A 63 13.60 -13.21 7.49
CA PHE A 63 12.15 -13.16 7.42
C PHE A 63 11.60 -14.56 7.72
N SER A 64 11.48 -14.85 9.01
CA SER A 64 11.10 -16.17 9.51
C SER A 64 9.62 -16.50 9.28
N GLU A 65 9.29 -17.79 9.23
CA GLU A 65 7.90 -18.26 9.24
C GLU A 65 7.11 -17.77 10.46
N SER A 66 7.77 -17.57 11.61
CA SER A 66 7.12 -16.97 12.77
C SER A 66 6.73 -15.51 12.54
N LEU A 67 7.57 -14.71 11.87
CA LEU A 67 7.23 -13.34 11.50
C LEU A 67 5.99 -13.33 10.60
N PHE A 68 5.96 -14.18 9.58
CA PHE A 68 4.83 -14.23 8.64
C PHE A 68 3.54 -14.67 9.32
N ARG A 69 3.61 -15.69 10.18
CA ARG A 69 2.46 -16.14 10.96
C ARG A 69 1.93 -15.05 11.88
N ASP A 70 2.79 -14.33 12.59
CA ASP A 70 2.35 -13.26 13.50
C ASP A 70 1.67 -12.14 12.72
N LEU A 71 2.20 -11.76 11.55
CA LEU A 71 1.57 -10.78 10.65
C LEU A 71 0.24 -11.27 10.05
N ASP A 72 0.15 -12.55 9.70
CA ASP A 72 -1.09 -13.19 9.23
C ASP A 72 -2.19 -13.12 10.29
N THR A 73 -1.84 -13.29 11.58
CA THR A 73 -2.84 -13.25 12.67
C THR A 73 -3.54 -11.89 12.80
N ILE A 74 -2.90 -10.81 12.37
CA ILE A 74 -3.48 -9.46 12.35
C ILE A 74 -4.08 -9.10 10.99
N GLY A 75 -4.10 -10.03 10.04
CA GLY A 75 -4.75 -9.88 8.74
C GLY A 75 -3.87 -9.33 7.63
N VAL A 76 -2.53 -9.39 7.75
CA VAL A 76 -1.64 -9.16 6.61
C VAL A 76 -1.80 -10.32 5.62
N GLU A 77 -1.98 -10.00 4.34
CA GLU A 77 -2.26 -11.00 3.30
C GLU A 77 -1.10 -11.20 2.33
N GLY A 78 -0.15 -10.27 2.29
CA GLY A 78 0.99 -10.32 1.38
C GLY A 78 2.17 -9.53 1.89
N ILE A 79 3.35 -10.11 1.71
CA ILE A 79 4.63 -9.54 2.12
C ILE A 79 5.56 -9.65 0.94
N SER A 80 6.14 -8.51 0.56
CA SER A 80 7.09 -8.43 -0.55
C SER A 80 8.40 -7.78 -0.11
N LEU A 81 9.44 -8.03 -0.88
CA LEU A 81 10.77 -7.48 -0.70
C LEU A 81 11.13 -6.62 -1.91
N HIS A 82 11.63 -5.42 -1.67
CA HIS A 82 12.01 -4.48 -2.72
C HIS A 82 13.51 -4.19 -2.66
N LEU A 83 14.26 -4.74 -3.62
CA LEU A 83 15.72 -4.57 -3.72
C LEU A 83 16.05 -3.25 -4.42
N ASN A 84 16.32 -2.21 -3.64
CA ASN A 84 16.50 -0.85 -4.13
C ASN A 84 17.84 -0.26 -3.68
N PRO A 85 18.92 -0.33 -4.50
CA PRO A 85 20.21 0.27 -4.17
C PRO A 85 20.14 1.82 -4.05
N SER A 86 19.06 2.45 -4.54
CA SER A 86 18.79 3.88 -4.42
C SER A 86 17.88 4.26 -3.24
N ALA A 87 17.55 3.31 -2.35
CA ALA A 87 16.78 3.59 -1.14
C ALA A 87 17.47 4.65 -0.27
N GLY A 88 16.66 5.53 0.33
CA GLY A 88 17.10 6.80 0.93
C GLY A 88 16.90 8.03 0.00
N ARG A 89 16.85 7.83 -1.32
CA ARG A 89 16.48 8.90 -2.28
C ARG A 89 15.11 8.68 -2.91
N LYS A 90 14.79 7.42 -3.21
CA LYS A 90 13.48 6.97 -3.70
C LYS A 90 13.06 5.75 -2.90
N VAL A 91 11.82 5.71 -2.43
CA VAL A 91 11.29 4.54 -1.70
C VAL A 91 11.21 3.34 -2.64
N PHE A 92 10.60 3.52 -3.81
CA PHE A 92 10.44 2.47 -4.81
C PHE A 92 11.20 2.76 -6.12
N LEU A 93 11.44 1.68 -6.86
CA LEU A 93 11.95 1.64 -8.23
C LEU A 93 11.00 0.77 -9.05
N LYS A 94 11.00 0.93 -10.37
CA LYS A 94 10.27 0.01 -11.25
C LYS A 94 10.92 -1.38 -11.22
N ASP A 95 10.10 -2.44 -11.22
CA ASP A 95 10.49 -3.84 -11.46
C ASP A 95 11.53 -4.45 -10.50
N LYS A 96 11.42 -4.16 -9.19
CA LYS A 96 12.31 -4.73 -8.15
C LYS A 96 11.60 -5.37 -6.96
N LEU A 97 10.29 -5.59 -7.11
CA LEU A 97 9.46 -6.20 -6.10
C LEU A 97 9.45 -7.73 -6.26
N GLN A 98 9.67 -8.43 -5.16
CA GLN A 98 9.65 -9.89 -5.08
C GLN A 98 8.65 -10.30 -4.01
N LEU A 99 7.67 -11.14 -4.36
CA LEU A 99 6.76 -11.70 -3.36
C LEU A 99 7.55 -12.63 -2.44
N LEU A 100 7.48 -12.36 -1.15
CA LEU A 100 8.18 -13.13 -0.11
C LEU A 100 7.23 -14.13 0.56
N TRP A 101 5.99 -13.71 0.83
CA TRP A 101 4.97 -14.55 1.45
C TRP A 101 3.55 -14.09 1.08
N GLY A 102 2.59 -15.00 1.10
CA GLY A 102 1.17 -14.70 0.92
C GLY A 102 0.77 -14.43 -0.53
N LYS A 103 -0.07 -13.43 -0.74
CA LYS A 103 -0.66 -13.07 -2.04
C LYS A 103 -0.06 -11.76 -2.57
N PRO A 104 0.14 -11.63 -3.90
CA PRO A 104 0.66 -10.40 -4.50
C PRO A 104 -0.33 -9.23 -4.49
N PHE A 105 -1.61 -9.50 -4.25
CA PHE A 105 -2.67 -8.51 -4.22
C PHE A 105 -3.63 -8.82 -3.07
N SER A 106 -4.22 -7.75 -2.54
CA SER A 106 -5.33 -7.79 -1.58
C SER A 106 -6.56 -7.15 -2.19
N CYS A 107 -7.71 -7.42 -1.57
CA CYS A 107 -8.98 -6.82 -1.93
C CYS A 107 -9.52 -6.06 -0.71
N ASP A 108 -9.98 -4.83 -0.89
CA ASP A 108 -10.59 -4.09 0.20
C ASP A 108 -12.08 -4.40 0.37
N THR A 109 -12.70 -3.78 1.37
CA THR A 109 -14.14 -3.94 1.64
C THR A 109 -15.02 -3.46 0.49
N GLU A 110 -14.48 -2.61 -0.38
CA GLU A 110 -15.13 -2.12 -1.57
C GLU A 110 -14.87 -3.03 -2.79
N GLY A 111 -14.24 -4.19 -2.63
CA GLY A 111 -13.98 -5.08 -3.76
C GLY A 111 -12.90 -4.57 -4.72
N LEU A 112 -12.15 -3.51 -4.35
CA LEU A 112 -11.05 -3.01 -5.17
C LEU A 112 -9.79 -3.80 -4.86
N PHE A 113 -9.17 -4.31 -5.92
CA PHE A 113 -7.88 -4.99 -5.82
C PHE A 113 -6.75 -3.97 -5.79
N TYR A 114 -5.79 -4.20 -4.90
CA TYR A 114 -4.60 -3.37 -4.78
C TYR A 114 -3.37 -4.22 -4.52
N GLY A 115 -2.26 -3.80 -5.11
CA GLY A 115 -0.94 -4.34 -4.84
C GLY A 115 -0.21 -3.52 -3.78
N PRO A 116 0.94 -4.02 -3.33
CA PRO A 116 1.79 -3.35 -2.34
C PRO A 116 2.27 -1.93 -2.74
N MET A 117 2.39 -1.65 -4.04
CA MET A 117 2.80 -0.34 -4.57
C MET A 117 1.66 0.45 -5.21
N SER A 118 0.42 -0.05 -5.16
CA SER A 118 -0.72 0.66 -5.72
C SER A 118 -1.00 1.94 -4.92
N PHE A 119 -1.21 3.05 -5.63
CA PHE A 119 -1.67 4.27 -4.99
C PHE A 119 -3.09 4.08 -4.46
N ARG A 120 -3.30 4.51 -3.21
CA ARG A 120 -4.60 4.50 -2.53
C ARG A 120 -4.73 5.76 -1.70
N GLN A 121 -5.96 6.25 -1.58
CA GLN A 121 -6.27 7.31 -0.64
C GLN A 121 -6.11 6.78 0.78
N GLN A 122 -5.36 7.50 1.62
CA GLN A 122 -4.99 7.04 2.97
C GLN A 122 -6.17 7.06 3.94
N ILE A 123 -7.11 7.99 3.75
CA ILE A 123 -8.31 8.13 4.57
C ILE A 123 -9.53 7.74 3.72
N GLY A 124 -9.92 6.47 3.81
CA GLY A 124 -10.98 5.89 2.97
C GLY A 124 -12.33 6.62 3.10
N SER A 125 -12.71 7.06 4.29
CA SER A 125 -13.97 7.79 4.52
C SER A 125 -14.01 9.12 3.76
N ILE A 126 -12.90 9.86 3.74
CA ILE A 126 -12.78 11.11 2.98
C ILE A 126 -12.77 10.82 1.49
N SER A 127 -12.05 9.79 1.05
CA SER A 127 -12.03 9.36 -0.36
C SER A 127 -13.43 9.04 -0.89
N GLY A 128 -14.18 8.21 -0.16
CA GLY A 128 -15.54 7.84 -0.54
C GLY A 128 -16.47 9.05 -0.59
N LYS A 129 -16.36 9.96 0.39
CA LYS A 129 -17.17 11.18 0.40
C LYS A 129 -16.86 12.11 -0.78
N SER A 130 -15.58 12.24 -1.15
CA SER A 130 -15.17 13.04 -2.31
C SER A 130 -15.76 12.50 -3.61
N LEU A 131 -15.76 11.18 -3.80
CA LEU A 131 -16.36 10.55 -4.98
C LEU A 131 -17.89 10.68 -4.99
N GLU A 132 -18.54 10.61 -3.81
CA GLU A 132 -19.98 10.85 -3.69
C GLU A 132 -20.34 12.27 -4.11
N ILE A 133 -19.58 13.26 -3.66
CA ILE A 133 -19.77 14.67 -4.06
C ILE A 133 -19.57 14.82 -5.57
N ALA A 134 -18.52 14.23 -6.14
CA ALA A 134 -18.28 14.26 -7.59
C ALA A 134 -19.45 13.66 -8.37
N LEU A 135 -19.97 12.51 -7.93
CA LEU A 135 -21.15 11.89 -8.54
C LEU A 135 -22.38 12.81 -8.46
N GLN A 136 -22.61 13.48 -7.34
CA GLN A 136 -23.73 14.44 -7.23
C GLN A 136 -23.62 15.56 -8.26
N TYR A 137 -22.42 16.10 -8.51
CA TYR A 137 -22.24 17.10 -9.56
C TYR A 137 -22.61 16.58 -10.95
N PHE A 138 -22.29 15.32 -11.27
CA PHE A 138 -22.69 14.72 -12.55
C PHE A 138 -24.21 14.51 -12.66
N LEU A 139 -24.90 14.26 -11.55
CA LEU A 139 -26.34 13.97 -11.55
C LEU A 139 -27.23 15.22 -11.53
N VAL A 140 -26.76 16.33 -10.94
CA VAL A 140 -27.55 17.57 -10.85
C VAL A 140 -27.68 18.26 -12.21
N GLU A 141 -26.61 18.24 -13.01
CA GLU A 141 -26.61 18.75 -14.39
C GLU A 141 -26.00 17.70 -15.32
N PRO A 142 -26.79 16.70 -15.76
CA PRO A 142 -26.29 15.64 -16.63
C PRO A 142 -25.85 16.22 -17.98
N MET A 143 -24.54 16.37 -18.17
CA MET A 143 -23.94 16.78 -19.44
C MET A 143 -23.76 15.60 -20.41
N SER A 144 -23.70 14.38 -19.88
CA SER A 144 -23.44 13.13 -20.60
C SER A 144 -23.70 11.91 -19.69
N ASP A 145 -24.14 10.80 -20.27
CA ASP A 145 -24.21 9.50 -19.58
C ASP A 145 -22.86 8.76 -19.57
N VAL A 146 -21.84 9.34 -20.20
CA VAL A 146 -20.47 8.81 -20.32
C VAL A 146 -19.52 9.56 -19.38
N CYS A 147 -18.76 8.80 -18.59
CA CYS A 147 -17.68 9.31 -17.74
C CYS A 147 -16.33 8.80 -18.25
N VAL A 148 -15.34 9.69 -18.34
CA VAL A 148 -13.94 9.31 -18.57
C VAL A 148 -13.15 9.60 -17.30
N ASP A 149 -12.75 8.55 -16.60
CA ASP A 149 -11.93 8.62 -15.38
C ASP A 149 -10.45 8.64 -15.77
N LEU A 150 -9.87 9.83 -15.80
CA LEU A 150 -8.46 10.04 -16.10
C LEU A 150 -7.63 9.88 -14.84
N TYR A 151 -6.52 9.15 -14.92
CA TYR A 151 -5.70 8.76 -13.76
C TYR A 151 -6.50 7.88 -12.79
N ALA A 152 -7.21 6.90 -13.35
CA ALA A 152 -8.17 6.08 -12.63
C ALA A 152 -7.54 5.24 -11.50
N GLY A 153 -6.21 5.04 -11.52
CA GLY A 153 -5.50 4.24 -10.55
C GLY A 153 -6.07 2.83 -10.46
N ILE A 154 -6.47 2.42 -9.26
CA ILE A 154 -7.13 1.12 -9.03
C ILE A 154 -8.62 1.09 -9.39
N GLY A 155 -9.17 2.18 -9.94
CA GLY A 155 -10.54 2.23 -10.47
C GLY A 155 -11.62 2.53 -9.44
N ALA A 156 -11.32 3.26 -8.35
CA ALA A 156 -12.31 3.61 -7.33
C ALA A 156 -13.45 4.48 -7.91
N GLY A 157 -13.11 5.50 -8.72
CA GLY A 157 -14.08 6.36 -9.40
C GLY A 157 -14.91 5.58 -10.40
N LEU A 158 -14.26 4.86 -11.32
CA LEU A 158 -14.90 3.94 -12.26
C LEU A 158 -15.93 3.02 -11.61
N LYS A 159 -15.57 2.35 -10.50
CA LYS A 159 -16.49 1.47 -9.77
C LYS A 159 -17.71 2.25 -9.30
N GLN A 160 -17.50 3.37 -8.62
CA GLN A 160 -18.61 4.13 -8.05
C GLN A 160 -19.55 4.73 -9.10
N PHE A 161 -18.99 5.31 -10.17
CA PHE A 161 -19.77 5.94 -11.23
C PHE A 161 -20.50 4.91 -12.09
N SER A 162 -19.88 3.77 -12.38
CA SER A 162 -20.54 2.67 -13.11
C SER A 162 -21.68 2.04 -12.30
N GLN A 163 -21.53 1.91 -10.97
CA GLN A 163 -22.60 1.46 -10.08
C GLN A 163 -23.77 2.45 -10.03
N ALA A 164 -23.52 3.73 -10.28
CA ALA A 164 -24.55 4.76 -10.43
C ALA A 164 -25.21 4.78 -11.83
N GLY A 165 -24.82 3.87 -12.72
CA GLY A 165 -25.40 3.73 -14.06
C GLY A 165 -24.66 4.48 -15.17
N MET A 166 -23.53 5.14 -14.88
CA MET A 166 -22.75 5.84 -15.90
C MET A 166 -21.94 4.87 -16.75
N HIS A 167 -21.83 5.15 -18.05
CA HIS A 167 -20.93 4.44 -18.96
C HIS A 167 -19.50 4.96 -18.77
N CYS A 168 -18.65 4.18 -18.10
CA CYS A 168 -17.33 4.65 -17.69
C CYS A 168 -16.20 4.08 -18.56
N MET A 169 -15.21 4.92 -18.87
CA MET A 169 -13.92 4.53 -19.45
C MET A 169 -12.78 5.04 -18.55
N GLY A 170 -11.83 4.17 -18.22
CA GLY A 170 -10.67 4.52 -17.41
C GLY A 170 -9.42 4.70 -18.25
N VAL A 171 -8.57 5.67 -17.88
CA VAL A 171 -7.22 5.84 -18.43
C VAL A 171 -6.21 5.89 -17.29
N GLU A 172 -5.17 5.08 -17.36
CA GLU A 172 -4.06 5.04 -16.40
C GLU A 172 -2.73 4.97 -17.14
N LEU A 173 -1.70 5.65 -16.61
CA LEU A 173 -0.37 5.80 -17.22
C LEU A 173 0.72 5.01 -16.48
N SER A 174 0.42 4.50 -15.28
CA SER A 174 1.35 3.79 -14.39
C SER A 174 1.79 2.42 -14.90
#